data_AF-A0A345UM66-F1
#
_entry.id   AF-A0A345UM66-F1
#
_cell.length_a   1.000
_cell.length_b   1.000
_cell.length_c   1.000
_cell.angle_alpha   90.00
_cell.angle_beta   90.00
_cell.angle_gamma   90.00
#
_symmetry.space_group_name_H-M   'P 1'
#
loop_
_entity.id
_entity.type
_entity.pdbx_description
1 polymer ?
#
loop_
_entity_poly.entity_id
_entity_poly.type
_entity_poly.pdbx_seq_one_letter_code
_entity_poly.pdbx_strand_id
1 'polypeptide(L)'
;MNLIENFKSRLSKLAQQFHASSEDDEGDYPSDSELIILEYCEQMGYKADHIPAEFTLYDPDDPEDIYHENLSWHINELSLMHDDVFELDWFYSHLFWPDIFKTPEDFRSMNESFRSEYGL
;
A
#
# COMPACT_ATOMS: atom_id res chain seq x y z
N MET A 1 15.57 14.14 -9.54
CA MET A 1 15.17 12.94 -8.77
C MET A 1 14.05 12.28 -9.56
N ASN A 2 14.14 10.97 -9.82
CA ASN A 2 13.06 10.23 -10.48
C ASN A 2 11.81 10.26 -9.58
N LEU A 3 10.60 10.24 -10.16
CA LEU A 3 9.34 10.33 -9.42
C LEU A 3 9.23 9.22 -8.37
N ILE A 4 9.38 7.96 -8.77
CA ILE A 4 9.32 6.82 -7.85
C ILE A 4 10.33 6.92 -6.70
N GLU A 5 11.52 7.49 -6.95
CA GLU A 5 12.55 7.69 -5.92
C GLU A 5 12.16 8.78 -4.91
N ASN A 6 11.34 9.76 -5.31
CA ASN A 6 10.72 10.71 -4.37
C ASN A 6 9.79 9.96 -3.40
N PHE A 7 8.94 9.09 -3.94
CA PHE A 7 7.97 8.32 -3.15
C PHE A 7 8.66 7.32 -2.21
N LYS A 8 9.65 6.57 -2.69
CA LYS A 8 10.49 5.72 -1.83
C LYS A 8 11.18 6.49 -0.70
N SER A 9 11.65 7.71 -0.99
CA SER A 9 12.25 8.56 0.06
C SER A 9 11.23 8.98 1.12
N ARG A 10 9.97 9.22 0.75
CA ARG A 10 8.89 9.55 1.69
C ARG A 10 8.52 8.34 2.54
N LEU A 11 8.36 7.16 1.92
CA LEU A 11 8.12 5.90 2.63
C LEU A 11 9.23 5.57 3.61
N SER A 12 10.50 5.74 3.20
CA SER A 12 11.65 5.52 4.08
C SER A 12 11.62 6.42 5.31
N LYS A 13 11.13 7.65 5.17
CA LYS A 13 11.02 8.60 6.29
C LYS A 13 9.93 8.16 7.27
N LEU A 14 8.76 7.72 6.79
CA LEU A 14 7.71 7.19 7.67
C LEU A 14 8.16 5.91 8.37
N ALA A 15 8.81 4.99 7.66
CA ALA A 15 9.35 3.77 8.26
C ALA A 15 10.40 4.08 9.35
N GLN A 16 11.27 5.08 9.13
CA GLN A 16 12.20 5.53 10.16
C GLN A 16 11.48 6.07 11.41
N GLN A 17 10.37 6.78 11.23
CA GLN A 17 9.56 7.29 12.34
C GLN A 17 8.85 6.14 13.07
N PHE A 18 8.26 5.21 12.33
CA PHE A 18 7.65 3.99 12.87
C PHE A 18 8.64 3.15 13.69
N HIS A 19 9.86 2.91 13.20
CA HIS A 19 10.86 2.13 13.96
C HIS A 19 11.48 2.90 15.14
N ALA A 20 11.37 4.23 15.14
CA ALA A 20 11.84 5.07 16.23
C ALA A 20 10.73 5.42 17.24
N SER A 21 9.48 5.06 16.95
CA SER A 21 8.35 5.40 17.78
C SER A 21 8.34 4.57 19.08
N SER A 22 7.78 5.15 20.13
CA SER A 22 7.47 4.43 21.36
C SER A 22 6.07 3.84 21.28
N GLU A 23 5.75 2.90 22.17
CA GLU A 23 4.37 2.35 22.30
C GLU A 23 3.31 3.44 22.56
N ASP A 24 3.71 4.61 23.07
CA ASP A 24 2.83 5.77 23.30
C ASP A 24 2.69 6.72 22.09
N ASP A 25 3.30 6.41 20.94
CA ASP A 25 3.16 7.21 19.72
C ASP A 25 1.88 6.82 18.96
N GLU A 26 0.98 7.78 18.75
CA GLU A 26 -0.32 7.60 18.07
C GLU A 26 -0.20 7.63 16.53
N GLY A 27 1.00 7.56 15.96
CA GLY A 27 1.20 7.65 14.51
C GLY A 27 0.70 6.42 13.74
N ASP A 28 -0.21 6.65 12.78
CA ASP A 28 -0.69 5.63 11.84
C ASP A 28 0.18 5.55 10.57
N TYR A 29 1.46 5.23 10.78
CA TYR A 29 2.49 5.22 9.75
C TYR A 29 2.24 4.25 8.57
N PRO A 30 1.65 3.06 8.77
CA PRO A 30 1.26 2.17 7.67
C PRO A 30 0.23 2.82 6.73
N SER A 31 -0.85 3.38 7.28
CA SER A 31 -1.90 4.03 6.48
C SER A 31 -1.40 5.27 5.75
N ASP A 32 -0.58 6.09 6.42
CA ASP A 32 0.08 7.22 5.78
C ASP A 32 0.98 6.78 4.60
N SER A 33 1.57 5.58 4.69
CA SER A 33 2.41 5.00 3.63
C SER A 33 1.56 4.50 2.45
N GLU A 34 0.40 3.92 2.70
CA GLU A 34 -0.55 3.51 1.66
C GLU A 34 -1.07 4.72 0.86
N LEU A 35 -1.39 5.82 1.54
CA LEU A 35 -1.78 7.07 0.88
C LEU A 35 -0.67 7.63 -0.02
N ILE A 36 0.60 7.46 0.38
CA ILE A 36 1.76 7.83 -0.47
C ILE A 36 1.80 6.98 -1.74
N ILE A 37 1.55 5.67 -1.64
CA ILE A 37 1.53 4.77 -2.79
C ILE A 37 0.37 5.14 -3.73
N LEU A 38 -0.80 5.45 -3.20
CA LEU A 38 -1.94 5.88 -4.00
C LEU A 38 -1.72 7.22 -4.69
N GLU A 39 -1.11 8.19 -4.00
CA GLU A 39 -0.74 9.45 -4.64
C GLU A 39 0.22 9.22 -5.82
N TYR A 40 1.15 8.25 -5.74
CA TYR A 40 1.98 7.86 -6.88
C TYR A 40 1.12 7.34 -8.03
N CYS A 41 0.22 6.40 -7.75
CA CYS A 41 -0.69 5.85 -8.74
C CYS A 41 -1.55 6.92 -9.42
N GLU A 42 -2.05 7.90 -8.65
CA GLU A 42 -2.80 9.05 -9.16
C GLU A 42 -1.95 9.92 -10.09
N GLN A 43 -0.70 10.22 -9.71
CA GLN A 43 0.22 11.01 -10.55
C GLN A 43 0.60 10.30 -11.85
N MET A 44 0.64 8.96 -11.83
CA MET A 44 0.86 8.13 -13.00
C MET A 44 -0.41 7.94 -13.85
N GLY A 45 -1.58 8.33 -13.34
CA GLY A 45 -2.88 8.15 -13.99
C GLY A 45 -3.36 6.70 -14.00
N TYR A 46 -2.85 5.88 -13.08
CA TYR A 46 -3.25 4.48 -12.94
C TYR A 46 -4.62 4.36 -12.29
N LYS A 47 -5.37 3.34 -12.70
CA LYS A 47 -6.72 3.06 -12.24
C LYS A 47 -6.86 1.56 -12.10
N ALA A 48 -7.48 1.12 -11.00
CA ALA A 48 -7.90 -0.27 -10.91
C ALA A 48 -9.28 -0.38 -11.56
N ASP A 49 -9.38 -1.21 -12.60
CA ASP A 49 -10.60 -1.37 -13.37
C ASP A 49 -11.70 -2.17 -12.64
N HIS A 50 -11.35 -2.83 -11.52
CA HIS A 50 -12.17 -3.87 -10.89
C HIS A 50 -12.34 -3.72 -9.37
N ILE A 51 -12.27 -2.51 -8.81
CA ILE A 51 -12.61 -2.35 -7.39
C ILE A 51 -14.14 -2.42 -7.21
N PRO A 52 -14.69 -3.37 -6.44
CA PRO A 52 -16.11 -3.43 -6.14
C PRO A 52 -16.56 -2.16 -5.41
N ALA A 53 -17.80 -1.72 -5.64
CA ALA A 53 -18.30 -0.45 -5.12
C ALA A 53 -18.32 -0.38 -3.58
N GLU A 54 -18.26 -1.51 -2.89
CA GLU A 54 -18.13 -1.60 -1.44
C GLU A 54 -16.72 -1.23 -0.91
N PHE A 55 -15.74 -1.07 -1.80
CA PHE A 55 -14.37 -0.63 -1.51
C PHE A 55 -14.10 0.82 -1.96
N THR A 56 -15.14 1.62 -2.22
CA THR A 56 -14.95 3.02 -2.62
C THR A 56 -14.34 3.83 -1.48
N LEU A 57 -13.22 4.47 -1.82
CA LEU A 57 -12.19 5.08 -0.98
C LEU A 57 -12.60 6.20 0.00
N TYR A 58 -13.87 6.43 0.31
CA TYR A 58 -14.24 7.36 1.38
C TYR A 58 -15.75 7.27 1.69
N ASP A 59 -16.10 6.73 2.85
CA ASP A 59 -17.38 6.99 3.51
C ASP A 59 -17.10 7.73 4.84
N PRO A 60 -17.49 9.01 4.98
CA PRO A 60 -17.26 9.79 6.20
C PRO A 60 -18.03 9.26 7.43
N ASP A 61 -18.94 8.30 7.26
CA ASP A 61 -19.73 7.68 8.33
C ASP A 61 -19.25 6.25 8.68
N ASP A 62 -18.18 5.75 8.05
CA ASP A 62 -17.69 4.36 8.17
C ASP A 62 -16.46 4.28 9.11
N PRO A 63 -16.37 3.28 10.02
CA PRO A 63 -15.18 3.05 10.86
C PRO A 63 -13.87 3.03 10.05
N GLU A 64 -12.85 3.68 10.61
CA GLU A 64 -11.47 3.75 10.08
C GLU A 64 -10.97 2.40 9.52
N ASP A 65 -11.28 1.28 10.19
CA ASP A 65 -10.84 -0.06 9.78
C ASP A 65 -11.29 -0.49 8.37
N ILE A 66 -12.52 -0.18 7.95
CA ILE A 66 -13.02 -0.53 6.61
C ILE A 66 -12.30 0.32 5.55
N TYR A 67 -12.01 1.57 5.88
CA TYR A 67 -11.26 2.47 4.99
C TYR A 67 -9.83 1.95 4.71
N HIS A 68 -9.12 1.47 5.74
CA HIS A 68 -7.77 0.93 5.60
C HIS A 68 -7.72 -0.36 4.79
N GLU A 69 -8.63 -1.30 5.04
CA GLU A 69 -8.70 -2.53 4.24
C GLU A 69 -8.95 -2.21 2.75
N ASN A 70 -9.81 -1.23 2.46
CA ASN A 70 -10.10 -0.80 1.09
C ASN A 70 -8.87 -0.18 0.38
N LEU A 71 -8.03 0.58 1.10
CA LEU A 71 -6.79 1.15 0.57
C LEU A 71 -5.79 0.07 0.17
N SER A 72 -5.52 -0.87 1.09
CA SER A 72 -4.65 -2.02 0.87
C SER A 72 -5.06 -2.81 -0.38
N TRP A 73 -6.36 -3.03 -0.59
CA TRP A 73 -6.84 -3.82 -1.74
C TRP A 73 -6.68 -3.06 -3.05
N HIS A 74 -6.91 -1.74 -3.01
CA HIS A 74 -6.69 -0.91 -4.18
C HIS A 74 -5.22 -0.94 -4.63
N ILE A 75 -4.29 -0.83 -3.67
CA ILE A 75 -2.85 -0.89 -3.93
C ILE A 75 -2.47 -2.26 -4.46
N ASN A 76 -3.00 -3.35 -3.87
CA ASN A 76 -2.77 -4.71 -4.32
C ASN A 76 -3.16 -4.92 -5.80
N GLU A 77 -4.36 -4.49 -6.18
CA GLU A 77 -4.80 -4.57 -7.58
C GLU A 77 -3.88 -3.78 -8.51
N LEU A 78 -3.53 -2.55 -8.13
CA LEU A 78 -2.62 -1.72 -8.92
C LEU A 78 -1.22 -2.32 -9.00
N SER A 79 -0.72 -2.97 -7.94
CA SER A 79 0.58 -3.63 -7.93
C SER A 79 0.61 -4.88 -8.79
N LEU A 80 -0.51 -5.60 -8.92
CA LEU A 80 -0.61 -6.70 -9.89
C LEU A 80 -0.65 -6.22 -11.35
N MET A 81 -1.14 -5.00 -11.59
CA MET A 81 -1.27 -4.41 -12.94
C MET A 81 -0.04 -3.62 -13.41
N HIS A 82 0.73 -3.05 -12.47
CA HIS A 82 1.81 -2.10 -12.75
C HIS A 82 3.08 -2.45 -11.96
N ASP A 83 4.16 -2.82 -12.67
CA ASP A 83 5.41 -3.29 -12.05
C ASP A 83 6.10 -2.22 -11.18
N ASP A 84 5.92 -0.94 -11.49
CA ASP A 84 6.46 0.16 -10.71
C ASP A 84 5.68 0.41 -9.41
N VAL A 85 4.36 0.19 -9.44
CA VAL A 85 3.53 0.14 -8.22
C VAL A 85 3.91 -1.08 -7.39
N PHE A 86 4.13 -2.24 -8.01
CA PHE A 86 4.65 -3.43 -7.33
C PHE A 86 5.99 -3.17 -6.65
N GLU A 87 6.92 -2.52 -7.35
CA GLU A 87 8.21 -2.16 -6.77
C GLU A 87 8.04 -1.27 -5.53
N LEU A 88 7.11 -0.31 -5.58
CA LEU A 88 6.85 0.63 -4.49
C LEU A 88 6.14 -0.03 -3.30
N ASP A 89 5.15 -0.89 -3.57
CA ASP A 89 4.39 -1.67 -2.60
C ASP A 89 5.28 -2.71 -1.89
N TRP A 90 6.10 -3.42 -2.66
CA TRP A 90 7.12 -4.32 -2.12
C TRP A 90 8.12 -3.56 -1.23
N PHE A 91 8.58 -2.39 -1.68
CA PHE A 91 9.51 -1.57 -0.92
C PHE A 91 8.90 -1.10 0.40
N TYR A 92 7.64 -0.67 0.40
CA TYR A 92 6.88 -0.37 1.60
C TYR A 92 6.81 -1.58 2.55
N SER A 93 6.35 -2.73 2.06
CA SER A 93 6.22 -3.95 2.87
C SER A 93 7.53 -4.35 3.55
N HIS A 94 8.64 -4.27 2.81
CA HIS A 94 9.96 -4.61 3.33
C HIS A 94 10.52 -3.60 4.33
N LEU A 95 10.10 -2.33 4.25
CA LEU A 95 10.50 -1.30 5.22
C LEU A 95 9.82 -1.50 6.58
N PHE A 96 8.53 -1.84 6.61
CA PHE A 96 7.75 -1.94 7.83
C PHE A 96 7.78 -3.35 8.43
N TRP A 97 7.80 -4.37 7.58
CA TRP A 97 7.72 -5.78 7.99
C TRP A 97 8.71 -6.68 7.22
N PRO A 98 10.04 -6.46 7.40
CA PRO A 98 11.07 -7.17 6.65
C PRO A 98 11.06 -8.69 6.81
N ASP A 99 10.43 -9.21 7.87
CA ASP A 99 10.39 -10.64 8.19
C ASP A 99 9.18 -11.39 7.60
N ILE A 100 8.14 -10.69 7.13
CA ILE A 100 6.90 -11.33 6.64
C ILE A 100 7.16 -12.01 5.29
N PHE A 101 7.83 -11.30 4.38
CA PHE A 101 8.08 -11.76 3.02
C PHE A 101 9.59 -11.76 2.75
N LYS A 102 10.10 -12.88 2.26
CA LYS A 102 11.55 -13.04 2.01
C LYS A 102 11.95 -12.61 0.62
N THR A 103 11.03 -12.71 -0.34
CA THR A 103 11.27 -12.41 -1.74
C THR A 103 10.11 -11.61 -2.34
N PRO A 104 10.36 -10.80 -3.38
CA PRO A 104 9.29 -10.17 -4.15
C PRO A 104 8.30 -11.19 -4.71
N GLU A 105 8.77 -12.38 -5.10
CA GLU A 105 7.90 -13.45 -5.60
C GLU A 105 6.92 -13.98 -4.54
N ASP A 106 7.36 -14.10 -3.28
CA ASP A 106 6.46 -14.46 -2.17
C ASP A 106 5.36 -13.42 -1.98
N PHE A 107 5.74 -12.13 -2.06
CA PHE A 107 4.80 -11.01 -1.95
C PHE A 107 3.81 -10.98 -3.11
N ARG A 108 4.28 -11.17 -4.34
CA ARG A 108 3.42 -11.26 -5.53
C ARG A 108 2.46 -12.43 -5.44
N SER A 109 2.92 -13.60 -5.01
CA SER A 109 2.07 -14.77 -4.83
C SER A 109 0.99 -14.55 -3.77
N MET A 110 1.29 -13.77 -2.72
CA MET A 110 0.29 -13.36 -1.72
C MET A 110 -0.76 -12.44 -2.37
N ASN A 111 -0.34 -11.43 -3.12
CA ASN A 111 -1.26 -10.51 -3.80
C ASN A 111 -2.18 -11.24 -4.80
N GLU A 112 -1.64 -12.17 -5.60
CA GLU A 112 -2.43 -13.00 -6.52
C GLU A 112 -3.43 -13.91 -5.78
N SER A 113 -3.02 -14.48 -4.64
CA SER A 113 -3.92 -15.32 -3.84
C SER A 113 -5.06 -14.48 -3.25
N PHE A 114 -4.73 -13.28 -2.78
CA PHE A 114 -5.68 -12.32 -2.26
C PHE A 114 -6.73 -11.95 -3.34
N ARG A 115 -6.27 -11.50 -4.51
CA ARG A 115 -7.13 -11.22 -5.66
C ARG A 115 -8.07 -12.39 -6.00
N SER A 116 -7.55 -13.61 -6.02
CA SER A 116 -8.36 -14.81 -6.31
C SER A 116 -9.40 -15.13 -5.24
N GLU A 117 -9.12 -14.85 -3.96
CA GLU A 117 -10.05 -15.11 -2.85
C GLU A 117 -11.25 -14.17 -2.90
N TYR A 118 -11.02 -12.91 -3.29
CA TYR A 118 -12.05 -11.86 -3.33
C TYR A 118 -12.67 -11.63 -4.71
N GLY A 119 -12.21 -12.33 -5.75
CA GLY A 119 -12.82 -12.30 -7.08
C GLY A 119 -12.61 -11.00 -7.86
N LEU A 120 -11.44 -10.37 -7.67
CA LEU A 120 -10.99 -9.14 -8.34
C LEU A 120 -10.27 -9.43 -9.68
#